data_AF-A0A151CJE4-F1
#
_entry.id   AF-A0A151CJE4-F1
#
_cell.length_a   1.000
_cell.length_b   1.000
_cell.length_c   1.000
_cell.angle_alpha   90.00
_cell.angle_beta   90.00
_cell.angle_gamma   90.00
#
_symmetry.space_group_name_H-M   'P 1'
#
loop_
_entity.id
_entity.type
_entity.pdbx_description
1 polymer ?
#
loop_
_entity_poly.entity_id
_entity_poly.type
_entity_poly.pdbx_seq_one_letter_code
_entity_poly.pdbx_strand_id
1 'polypeptide(L)'
;MKRFGLDIWGDDNFFIEDDTVNINHASQPSLLQITQEIREKGYKGPLLLRFPHLIEKQISTLFDTFARAKEEFGYQGNFHAVFPLKVNQFPNFIHALMDVSQNYNYGLEAGSKAELIIAISKTPLGAPITVNGFKDKEMISLCFIAAKMGHNITVTIEGLGELETIIQVDREFNKDTEISVAPRIGVRIRLHSSGIGIWAKSGGYSSKFGLTSTELLEAYEMLKKNKLLERLWMIHFHIGSQMGDIAPLKKALREAGNIYAELKKRGADTLGAINIGGGLAVEYSQHGSSTERNYSLNEFANDVVYLMQEISKSKGVAEPDIFTESGRYIAASHSVLVAPVLELFSQEYHKKALRLKEENPPLIQELYDLFNTINRKNAREYLHDALDHMESLLTLFDLGYIDLEDRSNTEILVNLIIKKAISLLKNEGSDELKRLQDRIQERYLVNFSLFQSLPDFWGLAQHFPVMPLDRLDEKPTNPASIWDITCDSDGEIGFSRELPLYLHDIDVSQEEYFLAFFLTGAYQEVLGMQHNLFTHPTECVIRFDEEGNYRIDDLIEAQNLMDVLDDLDYDTNLIDKALKYQIEESSALSKKEKRELLGKLYLYLSENSYLKTIQAISENN
;
A
#
# COMPACT_ATOMS: atom_id res chain seq x y z
N MET A 1 24.45 11.37 6.29
CA MET A 1 23.04 11.00 6.50
C MET A 1 22.15 11.36 5.32
N LYS A 2 21.73 10.36 4.55
CA LYS A 2 20.68 10.52 3.53
C LYS A 2 19.35 10.20 4.20
N ARG A 3 18.36 11.09 4.09
CA ARG A 3 17.07 10.95 4.81
C ARG A 3 15.96 10.23 4.05
N PHE A 4 16.23 9.73 2.84
CA PHE A 4 15.26 9.00 2.00
C PHE A 4 13.87 9.67 1.89
N GLY A 5 13.84 11.01 1.90
CA GLY A 5 12.61 11.77 1.80
C GLY A 5 11.72 11.76 3.06
N LEU A 6 12.20 11.30 4.22
CA LEU A 6 11.42 11.27 5.47
C LEU A 6 10.78 12.62 5.82
N ASP A 7 11.46 13.73 5.51
CA ASP A 7 10.94 15.09 5.72
C ASP A 7 9.75 15.44 4.79
N ILE A 8 9.44 14.60 3.79
CA ILE A 8 8.39 14.79 2.78
C ILE A 8 7.18 13.90 3.08
N TRP A 9 7.40 12.58 3.20
CA TRP A 9 6.33 11.58 3.35
C TRP A 9 6.17 11.08 4.79
N GLY A 10 7.17 11.32 5.65
CA GLY A 10 7.24 10.69 6.97
C GLY A 10 6.25 11.26 7.99
N ASP A 11 5.70 12.46 7.78
CA ASP A 11 4.73 13.14 8.66
C ASP A 11 5.12 13.13 10.16
N ASP A 12 6.42 13.19 10.44
CA ASP A 12 6.98 13.08 11.80
C ASP A 12 6.55 11.80 12.54
N ASN A 13 6.29 10.72 11.80
CA ASN A 13 6.00 9.38 12.32
C ASN A 13 7.28 8.57 12.55
N PHE A 14 8.32 8.89 11.79
CA PHE A 14 9.61 8.23 11.81
C PHE A 14 10.72 9.27 11.76
N PHE A 15 11.84 8.96 12.41
CA PHE A 15 13.05 9.77 12.37
C PHE A 15 14.27 8.85 12.28
N ILE A 16 15.44 9.44 12.05
CA ILE A 16 16.69 8.69 12.04
C ILE A 16 17.48 9.07 13.29
N GLU A 17 17.84 8.05 14.08
CA GLU A 17 18.70 8.18 15.26
C GLU A 17 19.93 7.31 15.06
N ASP A 18 21.11 7.87 15.33
CA ASP A 18 22.40 7.26 15.04
C ASP A 18 22.53 6.79 13.58
N ASP A 19 22.30 5.52 13.30
CA ASP A 19 22.33 4.91 11.97
C ASP A 19 21.03 4.17 11.61
N THR A 20 20.00 4.16 12.47
CA THR A 20 18.75 3.41 12.25
C THR A 20 17.52 4.31 12.09
N VAL A 21 16.49 3.79 11.43
CA VAL A 21 15.16 4.42 11.38
C VAL A 21 14.32 4.01 12.59
N ASN A 22 13.81 5.01 13.29
CA ASN A 22 13.11 4.88 14.56
C ASN A 22 11.69 5.42 14.47
N ILE A 23 10.80 4.83 15.23
CA ILE A 23 9.42 5.30 15.37
C ILE A 23 9.42 6.55 16.25
N ASN A 24 8.83 7.65 15.81
CA ASN A 24 8.71 8.85 16.62
C ASN A 24 7.53 8.77 17.61
N HIS A 25 7.59 7.83 18.55
CA HIS A 25 6.56 7.67 19.58
C HIS A 25 7.11 6.96 20.83
N ALA A 26 6.71 7.43 22.01
CA ALA A 26 7.00 6.82 23.31
C ALA A 26 8.49 6.47 23.50
N SER A 27 8.87 5.21 23.70
CA SER A 27 10.28 4.79 23.85
C SER A 27 11.12 4.92 22.58
N GLN A 28 10.54 5.34 21.46
CA GLN A 28 11.18 5.57 20.17
C GLN A 28 12.05 4.40 19.65
N PRO A 29 11.52 3.15 19.63
CA PRO A 29 12.31 1.99 19.23
C PRO A 29 12.70 2.06 17.75
N SER A 30 13.87 1.50 17.43
CA SER A 30 14.27 1.32 16.04
C SER A 30 13.50 0.18 15.38
N LEU A 31 13.20 0.32 14.09
CA LEU A 31 12.55 -0.75 13.32
C LEU A 31 13.46 -1.98 13.20
N LEU A 32 14.78 -1.77 13.21
CA LEU A 32 15.77 -2.85 13.24
C LEU A 32 15.65 -3.67 14.52
N GLN A 33 15.57 -3.03 15.68
CA GLN A 33 15.41 -3.70 16.98
C GLN A 33 14.15 -4.56 17.01
N ILE A 34 13.02 -4.01 16.57
CA ILE A 34 11.73 -4.74 16.51
C ILE A 34 11.86 -5.95 15.58
N THR A 35 12.49 -5.77 14.42
CA THR A 35 12.68 -6.83 13.43
C THR A 35 13.57 -7.95 13.99
N GLN A 36 14.67 -7.61 14.66
CA GLN A 36 15.56 -8.58 15.30
C GLN A 36 14.84 -9.37 16.39
N GLU A 37 14.07 -8.72 17.27
CA GLU A 37 13.30 -9.40 18.33
C GLU A 37 12.28 -10.42 17.76
N ILE A 38 11.63 -10.08 16.64
CA ILE A 38 10.70 -11.00 15.95
C ILE A 38 11.47 -12.18 15.34
N ARG A 39 12.62 -11.93 14.73
CA ARG A 39 13.46 -12.98 14.13
C ARG A 39 14.03 -13.94 15.17
N GLU A 40 14.42 -13.44 16.35
CA GLU A 40 14.88 -14.25 17.48
C GLU A 40 13.79 -15.23 17.99
N LYS A 41 12.51 -14.87 17.81
CA LYS A 41 11.36 -15.76 18.09
C LYS A 41 11.13 -16.83 17.00
N GLY A 42 11.90 -16.81 15.91
CA GLY A 42 11.84 -17.78 14.82
C GLY A 42 11.23 -17.27 13.52
N TYR A 43 10.71 -16.04 13.49
CA TYR A 43 10.00 -15.49 12.33
C TYR A 43 10.94 -14.72 11.40
N LYS A 44 11.53 -15.42 10.42
CA LYS A 44 12.63 -14.90 9.58
C LYS A 44 12.23 -14.38 8.18
N GLY A 45 10.98 -14.53 7.77
CA GLY A 45 10.50 -14.06 6.46
C GLY A 45 10.31 -12.54 6.38
N PRO A 46 9.64 -12.03 5.33
CA PRO A 46 9.12 -10.67 5.34
C PRO A 46 8.11 -10.49 6.48
N LEU A 47 8.15 -9.31 7.09
CA LEU A 47 7.34 -8.94 8.25
C LEU A 47 6.49 -7.71 7.93
N LEU A 48 5.19 -7.78 8.20
CA LEU A 48 4.29 -6.64 8.16
C LEU A 48 4.06 -6.10 9.57
N LEU A 49 4.63 -4.93 9.87
CA LEU A 49 4.55 -4.29 11.18
C LEU A 49 3.42 -3.28 11.20
N ARG A 50 2.50 -3.40 12.16
CA ARG A 50 1.36 -2.49 12.32
C ARG A 50 1.49 -1.62 13.56
N PHE A 51 1.15 -0.34 13.43
CA PHE A 51 1.31 0.68 14.47
C PHE A 51 -0.01 1.39 14.78
N PRO A 52 -0.82 0.89 15.75
CA PRO A 52 -2.10 1.50 16.11
C PRO A 52 -2.02 2.98 16.51
N HIS A 53 -0.93 3.41 17.15
CA HIS A 53 -0.72 4.81 17.53
C HIS A 53 -0.64 5.75 16.31
N LEU A 54 -0.21 5.25 15.14
CA LEU A 54 -0.22 6.03 13.89
C LEU A 54 -1.65 6.17 13.34
N ILE A 55 -2.50 5.16 13.51
CA ILE A 55 -3.93 5.27 13.19
C ILE A 55 -4.56 6.36 14.07
N GLU A 56 -4.29 6.33 15.38
CA GLU A 56 -4.76 7.34 16.33
C GLU A 56 -4.27 8.76 15.96
N LYS A 57 -2.99 8.90 15.62
CA LYS A 57 -2.42 10.17 15.16
C LYS A 57 -3.12 10.68 13.90
N GLN A 58 -3.40 9.83 12.92
CA GLN A 58 -4.10 10.25 11.70
C GLN A 58 -5.55 10.67 11.97
N ILE A 59 -6.26 9.95 12.84
CA ILE A 59 -7.63 10.28 13.24
C ILE A 59 -7.67 11.61 14.00
N SER A 60 -6.87 11.74 15.06
CA SER A 60 -6.81 12.98 15.86
C SER A 60 -6.45 14.18 14.99
N THR A 61 -5.43 14.05 14.13
CA THR A 61 -5.01 15.10 13.20
C THR A 61 -6.14 15.51 12.25
N LEU A 62 -6.90 14.55 11.71
CA LEU A 62 -8.06 14.83 10.85
C LEU A 62 -9.14 15.61 11.61
N PHE A 63 -9.56 15.10 12.76
CA PHE A 63 -10.63 15.71 13.56
C PHE A 63 -10.24 17.10 14.09
N ASP A 64 -9.03 17.25 14.62
CA ASP A 64 -8.53 18.52 15.15
C ASP A 64 -8.39 19.57 14.06
N THR A 65 -8.01 19.16 12.84
CA THR A 65 -7.91 20.09 11.71
C THR A 65 -9.27 20.58 11.25
N PHE A 66 -10.27 19.70 11.17
CA PHE A 66 -11.65 20.12 10.90
C PHE A 66 -12.26 20.93 12.04
N ALA A 67 -11.93 20.61 13.30
CA ALA A 67 -12.38 21.40 14.46
C ALA A 67 -11.84 22.84 14.41
N ARG A 68 -10.54 23.00 14.13
CA ARG A 68 -9.90 24.32 13.95
C ARG A 68 -10.51 25.10 12.78
N ALA A 69 -10.71 24.45 11.63
CA ALA A 69 -11.36 25.07 10.47
C ALA A 69 -12.78 25.56 10.82
N LYS A 70 -13.56 24.73 11.51
CA LYS A 70 -14.91 25.12 11.96
C LYS A 70 -14.90 26.30 12.92
N GLU A 71 -13.96 26.32 13.87
CA GLU A 71 -13.83 27.44 14.81
C GLU A 71 -13.44 28.74 14.07
N GLU A 72 -12.46 28.67 13.17
CA GLU A 72 -11.98 29.80 12.36
C GLU A 72 -13.11 30.46 11.55
N PHE A 73 -13.95 29.65 10.90
CA PHE A 73 -15.06 30.16 10.09
C PHE A 73 -16.37 30.34 10.88
N GLY A 74 -16.43 29.92 12.15
CA GLY A 74 -17.67 29.93 12.95
C GLY A 74 -18.76 29.00 12.39
N TYR A 75 -18.36 27.83 11.89
CA TYR A 75 -19.25 26.84 11.28
C TYR A 75 -20.10 26.11 12.32
N GLN A 76 -21.40 26.01 12.07
CA GLN A 76 -22.40 25.48 12.99
C GLN A 76 -22.68 23.98 12.80
N GLY A 77 -22.42 23.43 11.61
CA GLY A 77 -22.59 22.00 11.35
C GLY A 77 -21.53 21.14 12.05
N ASN A 78 -21.82 19.86 12.28
CA ASN A 78 -20.88 18.91 12.89
C ASN A 78 -19.90 18.34 11.87
N PHE A 79 -18.78 17.80 12.35
CA PHE A 79 -17.86 17.03 11.52
C PHE A 79 -17.89 15.58 11.97
N HIS A 80 -17.99 14.67 11.01
CA HIS A 80 -17.98 13.24 11.21
C HIS A 80 -17.05 12.58 10.19
N ALA A 81 -16.48 11.45 10.58
CA ALA A 81 -15.69 10.62 9.69
C ALA A 81 -16.18 9.16 9.77
N VAL A 82 -16.14 8.48 8.63
CA VAL A 82 -16.39 7.04 8.50
C VAL A 82 -15.23 6.40 7.77
N PHE A 83 -14.87 5.18 8.14
CA PHE A 83 -13.74 4.48 7.53
C PHE A 83 -14.29 3.53 6.48
N PRO A 84 -13.97 3.72 5.19
CA PRO A 84 -14.40 2.82 4.14
C PRO A 84 -13.64 1.51 4.20
N LEU A 85 -14.36 0.43 4.56
CA LEU A 85 -13.80 -0.91 4.77
C LEU A 85 -13.02 -1.41 3.56
N LYS A 86 -13.43 -1.03 2.34
CA LYS A 86 -12.74 -1.36 1.07
C LYS A 86 -11.24 -1.06 1.05
N VAL A 87 -10.76 -0.17 1.92
CA VAL A 87 -9.35 0.21 2.02
C VAL A 87 -8.53 -0.81 2.79
N ASN A 88 -9.08 -1.33 3.89
CA ASN A 88 -8.45 -2.37 4.71
C ASN A 88 -9.51 -3.03 5.62
N GLN A 89 -9.85 -4.30 5.38
CA GLN A 89 -10.81 -5.07 6.18
C GLN A 89 -10.13 -6.01 7.19
N PHE A 90 -8.80 -6.04 7.27
CA PHE A 90 -8.08 -7.02 8.08
C PHE A 90 -8.40 -6.84 9.57
N PRO A 91 -8.66 -7.93 10.33
CA PRO A 91 -9.04 -7.84 11.73
C PRO A 91 -8.06 -7.04 12.59
N ASN A 92 -6.76 -7.25 12.39
CA ASN A 92 -5.69 -6.56 13.13
C ASN A 92 -5.70 -5.04 12.89
N PHE A 93 -6.14 -4.59 11.72
CA PHE A 93 -6.37 -3.16 11.45
C PHE A 93 -7.71 -2.68 12.01
N ILE A 94 -8.81 -3.38 11.75
CA ILE A 94 -10.16 -2.94 12.15
C ILE A 94 -10.33 -2.90 13.67
N HIS A 95 -9.78 -3.86 14.40
CA HIS A 95 -9.86 -3.86 15.87
C HIS A 95 -9.06 -2.67 16.42
N ALA A 96 -7.83 -2.48 15.94
CA ALA A 96 -7.02 -1.32 16.32
C ALA A 96 -7.72 0.01 15.99
N LEU A 97 -8.29 0.14 14.79
CA LEU A 97 -9.04 1.32 14.37
C LEU A 97 -10.22 1.62 15.31
N MET A 98 -11.02 0.61 15.64
CA MET A 98 -12.17 0.79 16.55
C MET A 98 -11.74 1.09 17.98
N ASP A 99 -10.63 0.53 18.45
CA ASP A 99 -10.10 0.79 19.78
C ASP A 99 -9.64 2.25 19.93
N VAL A 100 -8.84 2.76 18.97
CA VAL A 100 -8.29 4.13 19.06
C VAL A 100 -9.30 5.23 18.72
N SER A 101 -10.42 4.88 18.08
CA SER A 101 -11.38 5.85 17.57
C SER A 101 -12.61 6.08 18.45
N GLN A 102 -12.70 5.43 19.62
CA GLN A 102 -13.84 5.49 20.52
C GLN A 102 -14.25 6.93 20.90
N ASN A 103 -13.27 7.80 21.12
CA ASN A 103 -13.50 9.19 21.51
C ASN A 103 -13.96 10.11 20.36
N TYR A 104 -13.84 9.66 19.12
CA TYR A 104 -14.14 10.45 17.92
C TYR A 104 -15.51 10.13 17.31
N ASN A 105 -16.25 9.17 17.88
CA ASN A 105 -17.49 8.62 17.31
C ASN A 105 -17.30 8.25 15.82
N TYR A 106 -16.13 7.69 15.50
CA TYR A 106 -15.71 7.34 14.15
C TYR A 106 -16.53 6.15 13.66
N GLY A 107 -17.11 6.26 12.47
CA GLY A 107 -17.97 5.24 11.90
C GLY A 107 -17.31 4.32 10.89
N LEU A 108 -18.07 3.39 10.31
CA LEU A 108 -17.63 2.51 9.23
C LEU A 108 -18.49 2.70 7.98
N GLU A 109 -17.86 2.62 6.82
CA GLU A 109 -18.53 2.58 5.51
C GLU A 109 -18.39 1.20 4.89
N ALA A 110 -19.50 0.70 4.34
CA ALA A 110 -19.57 -0.60 3.67
C ALA A 110 -20.05 -0.44 2.23
N GLY A 111 -19.32 -1.04 1.29
CA GLY A 111 -19.65 -1.08 -0.14
C GLY A 111 -20.25 -2.42 -0.59
N SER A 112 -20.34 -3.42 0.29
CA SER A 112 -20.86 -4.76 -0.02
C SER A 112 -21.56 -5.42 1.17
N LYS A 113 -22.25 -6.55 0.93
CA LYS A 113 -22.91 -7.33 2.00
C LYS A 113 -21.93 -7.80 3.08
N ALA A 114 -20.78 -8.32 2.69
CA ALA A 114 -19.78 -8.82 3.64
C ALA A 114 -19.21 -7.68 4.51
N GLU A 115 -18.87 -6.56 3.88
CA GLU A 115 -18.43 -5.35 4.60
C GLU A 115 -19.53 -4.81 5.52
N LEU A 116 -20.80 -4.88 5.11
CA LEU A 116 -21.91 -4.46 5.96
C LEU A 116 -22.02 -5.31 7.23
N ILE A 117 -21.77 -6.62 7.15
CA ILE A 117 -21.72 -7.49 8.34
C ILE A 117 -20.59 -7.08 9.27
N ILE A 118 -19.40 -6.79 8.73
CA ILE A 118 -18.28 -6.27 9.52
C ILE A 118 -18.68 -4.96 10.19
N ALA A 119 -19.21 -4.00 9.42
CA ALA A 119 -19.62 -2.69 9.92
C ALA A 119 -20.65 -2.79 11.05
N ILE A 120 -21.71 -3.60 10.89
CA ILE A 120 -22.72 -3.83 11.93
C ILE A 120 -22.09 -4.47 13.18
N SER A 121 -21.20 -5.44 13.00
CA SER A 121 -20.61 -6.17 14.14
C SER A 121 -19.58 -5.37 14.93
N LYS A 122 -18.94 -4.38 14.31
CA LYS A 122 -17.80 -3.64 14.89
C LYS A 122 -18.13 -2.21 15.30
N THR A 123 -19.08 -1.55 14.63
CA THR A 123 -19.41 -0.14 14.91
C THR A 123 -20.22 -0.02 16.21
N PRO A 124 -19.76 0.75 17.21
CA PRO A 124 -20.53 1.02 18.42
C PRO A 124 -21.88 1.68 18.12
N LEU A 125 -22.88 1.43 18.97
CA LEU A 125 -24.17 2.12 18.85
C LEU A 125 -23.98 3.64 18.98
N GLY A 126 -24.59 4.40 18.06
CA GLY A 126 -24.47 5.86 17.95
C GLY A 126 -23.46 6.32 16.89
N ALA A 127 -22.38 5.56 16.67
CA ALA A 127 -21.44 5.83 15.59
C ALA A 127 -22.08 5.56 14.22
N PRO A 128 -21.78 6.38 13.20
CA PRO A 128 -22.44 6.29 11.91
C PRO A 128 -22.00 5.05 11.12
N ILE A 129 -22.96 4.41 10.44
CA ILE A 129 -22.67 3.43 9.38
C ILE A 129 -23.20 4.01 8.06
N THR A 130 -22.34 4.14 7.06
CA THR A 130 -22.76 4.49 5.70
C THR A 130 -22.68 3.27 4.79
N VAL A 131 -23.65 3.12 3.89
CA VAL A 131 -23.74 1.97 2.98
C VAL A 131 -23.81 2.47 1.54
N ASN A 132 -22.77 2.20 0.77
CA ASN A 132 -22.66 2.52 -0.66
C ASN A 132 -22.64 1.23 -1.51
N GLY A 133 -22.34 1.36 -2.81
CA GLY A 133 -22.27 0.24 -3.75
C GLY A 133 -23.64 -0.21 -4.26
N PHE A 134 -23.67 -1.19 -5.16
CA PHE A 134 -24.92 -1.74 -5.67
C PHE A 134 -25.63 -2.58 -4.62
N LYS A 135 -26.90 -2.27 -4.37
CA LYS A 135 -27.69 -2.91 -3.31
C LYS A 135 -28.86 -3.67 -3.89
N ASP A 136 -28.90 -4.96 -3.63
CA ASP A 136 -30.08 -5.78 -3.85
C ASP A 136 -31.03 -5.73 -2.64
N LYS A 137 -32.17 -6.42 -2.75
CA LYS A 137 -33.17 -6.47 -1.68
C LYS A 137 -32.62 -7.04 -0.37
N GLU A 138 -31.71 -8.01 -0.44
CA GLU A 138 -31.12 -8.62 0.76
C GLU A 138 -30.22 -7.65 1.50
N MET A 139 -29.35 -6.92 0.79
CA MET A 139 -28.48 -5.91 1.39
C MET A 139 -29.30 -4.77 2.00
N ILE A 140 -30.37 -4.33 1.34
CA ILE A 140 -31.29 -3.34 1.90
C ILE A 140 -31.99 -3.88 3.14
N SER A 141 -32.43 -5.15 3.13
CA SER A 141 -33.06 -5.79 4.30
C SER A 141 -32.10 -5.86 5.49
N LEU A 142 -30.81 -6.16 5.27
CA LEU A 142 -29.78 -6.08 6.32
C LEU A 142 -29.67 -4.67 6.91
N CYS A 143 -29.81 -3.63 6.10
CA CYS A 143 -29.79 -2.24 6.60
C CYS A 143 -31.00 -1.94 7.51
N PHE A 144 -32.18 -2.48 7.19
CA PHE A 144 -33.36 -2.38 8.07
C PHE A 144 -33.18 -3.17 9.37
N ILE A 145 -32.55 -4.35 9.31
CA ILE A 145 -32.20 -5.13 10.50
C ILE A 145 -31.24 -4.31 11.39
N ALA A 146 -30.18 -3.74 10.82
CA ALA A 146 -29.23 -2.89 11.54
C ALA A 146 -29.91 -1.67 12.18
N ALA A 147 -30.83 -1.01 11.46
CA ALA A 147 -31.62 0.08 12.01
C ALA A 147 -32.49 -0.37 13.20
N LYS A 148 -33.13 -1.54 13.11
CA LYS A 148 -33.92 -2.13 14.21
C LYS A 148 -33.06 -2.60 15.39
N MET A 149 -31.78 -2.91 15.16
CA MET A 149 -30.78 -3.15 16.23
C MET A 149 -30.33 -1.85 16.94
N GLY A 150 -30.69 -0.68 16.39
CA GLY A 150 -30.36 0.62 16.97
C GLY A 150 -29.14 1.30 16.35
N HIS A 151 -28.55 0.75 15.28
CA HIS A 151 -27.42 1.41 14.61
C HIS A 151 -27.86 2.70 13.91
N ASN A 152 -26.97 3.69 13.92
CA ASN A 152 -27.10 4.93 13.16
C ASN A 152 -26.68 4.71 11.71
N ILE A 153 -27.53 4.00 10.96
CA ILE A 153 -27.23 3.56 9.59
C ILE A 153 -27.89 4.46 8.54
N THR A 154 -27.12 4.79 7.50
CA THR A 154 -27.56 5.55 6.33
C THR A 154 -27.31 4.75 5.06
N VAL A 155 -28.38 4.46 4.33
CA VAL A 155 -28.34 3.75 3.04
C VAL A 155 -28.27 4.77 1.92
N THR A 156 -27.14 4.85 1.23
CA THR A 156 -26.93 5.76 0.11
C THR A 156 -27.42 5.12 -1.18
N ILE A 157 -28.45 5.69 -1.81
CA ILE A 157 -28.92 5.22 -3.12
C ILE A 157 -27.98 5.70 -4.24
N GLU A 158 -27.70 4.80 -5.17
CA GLU A 158 -26.91 5.06 -6.38
C GLU A 158 -27.78 5.10 -7.65
N GLY A 159 -29.04 4.66 -7.54
CA GLY A 159 -30.02 4.63 -8.63
C GLY A 159 -31.48 4.57 -8.11
N LEU A 160 -32.44 4.94 -8.95
CA LEU A 160 -33.86 4.98 -8.58
C LEU A 160 -34.45 3.59 -8.23
N GLY A 161 -33.99 2.52 -8.89
CA GLY A 161 -34.44 1.16 -8.57
C GLY A 161 -34.11 0.71 -7.14
N GLU A 162 -33.01 1.22 -6.57
CA GLU A 162 -32.69 0.96 -5.17
C GLU A 162 -33.68 1.66 -4.23
N LEU A 163 -34.11 2.88 -4.57
CA LEU A 163 -35.13 3.59 -3.81
C LEU A 163 -36.49 2.87 -3.86
N GLU A 164 -36.88 2.34 -5.02
CA GLU A 164 -38.08 1.48 -5.14
C GLU A 164 -37.98 0.27 -4.21
N THR A 165 -36.80 -0.35 -4.15
CA THR A 165 -36.54 -1.51 -3.28
C THR A 165 -36.59 -1.10 -1.80
N ILE A 166 -36.04 0.05 -1.42
CA ILE A 166 -36.16 0.59 -0.05
C ILE A 166 -37.63 0.79 0.32
N ILE A 167 -38.44 1.36 -0.57
CA ILE A 167 -39.89 1.55 -0.34
C ILE A 167 -40.60 0.20 -0.16
N GLN A 168 -40.23 -0.81 -0.96
CA GLN A 168 -40.78 -2.15 -0.82
C GLN A 168 -40.42 -2.75 0.54
N VAL A 169 -39.13 -2.74 0.90
CA VAL A 169 -38.63 -3.32 2.16
C VAL A 169 -39.21 -2.59 3.37
N ASP A 170 -39.35 -1.26 3.32
CA ASP A 170 -40.00 -0.48 4.38
C ASP A 170 -41.42 -0.97 4.67
N ARG A 171 -42.22 -1.19 3.63
CA ARG A 171 -43.58 -1.72 3.77
C ARG A 171 -43.60 -3.13 4.35
N GLU A 172 -42.63 -3.97 4.01
CA GLU A 172 -42.52 -5.34 4.53
C GLU A 172 -42.10 -5.34 6.01
N PHE A 173 -41.08 -4.56 6.38
CA PHE A 173 -40.51 -4.53 7.73
C PHE A 173 -41.35 -3.76 8.75
N ASN A 174 -42.25 -2.89 8.29
CA ASN A 174 -43.10 -2.06 9.14
C ASN A 174 -44.60 -2.37 9.02
N LYS A 175 -44.98 -3.47 8.34
CA LYS A 175 -46.39 -3.85 8.10
C LYS A 175 -47.19 -4.05 9.39
N ASP A 176 -46.59 -4.71 10.37
CA ASP A 176 -47.25 -5.17 11.60
C ASP A 176 -46.60 -4.56 12.86
N THR A 177 -45.97 -3.38 12.74
CA THR A 177 -45.23 -2.74 13.83
C THR A 177 -45.86 -1.41 14.24
N GLU A 178 -46.02 -1.17 15.55
CA GLU A 178 -46.48 0.12 16.08
C GLU A 178 -45.46 1.25 15.85
N ILE A 179 -44.16 0.91 15.82
CA ILE A 179 -43.05 1.85 15.62
C ILE A 179 -42.38 1.56 14.28
N SER A 180 -42.53 2.49 13.33
CA SER A 180 -41.81 2.44 12.05
C SER A 180 -40.33 2.76 12.26
N VAL A 181 -39.49 1.74 12.12
CA VAL A 181 -38.03 1.86 12.15
C VAL A 181 -37.50 1.58 10.75
N ALA A 182 -36.79 2.55 10.21
CA ALA A 182 -36.17 2.50 8.89
C ALA A 182 -34.80 3.19 8.96
N PRO A 183 -33.82 2.76 8.15
CA PRO A 183 -32.54 3.45 8.04
C PRO A 183 -32.75 4.87 7.50
N ARG A 184 -31.76 5.74 7.73
CA ARG A 184 -31.68 7.02 7.02
C ARG A 184 -31.38 6.78 5.55
N ILE A 185 -31.80 7.68 4.68
CA ILE A 185 -31.57 7.61 3.23
C ILE A 185 -30.57 8.70 2.85
N GLY A 186 -29.48 8.27 2.23
CA GLY A 186 -28.53 9.13 1.53
C GLY A 186 -28.78 9.07 0.02
N VAL A 187 -28.39 10.11 -0.71
CA VAL A 187 -28.44 10.14 -2.18
C VAL A 187 -27.04 10.42 -2.74
N ARG A 188 -26.50 9.49 -3.54
CA ARG A 188 -25.25 9.76 -4.26
C ARG A 188 -25.57 10.65 -5.46
N ILE A 189 -24.93 11.81 -5.57
CA ILE A 189 -25.14 12.73 -6.69
C ILE A 189 -24.07 12.54 -7.75
N ARG A 190 -24.47 12.63 -9.02
CA ARG A 190 -23.55 12.62 -10.15
C ARG A 190 -23.14 14.04 -10.48
N LEU A 191 -21.87 14.36 -10.26
CA LEU A 191 -21.30 15.67 -10.54
C LEU A 191 -20.99 15.83 -12.03
N HIS A 192 -21.21 17.02 -12.59
CA HIS A 192 -20.70 17.41 -13.90
C HIS A 192 -19.17 17.61 -13.88
N SER A 193 -18.64 17.97 -12.71
CA SER A 193 -17.21 18.12 -12.46
C SER A 193 -16.53 16.76 -12.38
N SER A 194 -15.60 16.48 -13.30
CA SER A 194 -14.80 15.24 -13.30
C SER A 194 -13.54 15.37 -12.43
N GLY A 195 -13.09 14.24 -11.86
CA GLY A 195 -11.74 14.13 -11.28
C GLY A 195 -10.65 14.21 -12.36
N ILE A 196 -9.40 14.38 -11.93
CA ILE A 196 -8.20 14.38 -12.79
C ILE A 196 -7.39 13.11 -12.47
N GLY A 197 -6.72 12.54 -13.47
CA GLY A 197 -5.78 11.42 -13.29
C GLY A 197 -6.36 10.02 -13.48
N ILE A 198 -5.61 8.99 -13.04
CA ILE A 198 -5.92 7.57 -13.21
C ILE A 198 -7.30 7.21 -12.60
N TRP A 199 -7.67 7.90 -11.52
CA TRP A 199 -8.91 7.69 -10.76
C TRP A 199 -10.13 8.44 -11.30
N ALA A 200 -10.02 9.17 -12.41
CA ALA A 200 -11.09 10.00 -12.95
C ALA A 200 -12.38 9.23 -13.31
N LYS A 201 -12.28 7.91 -13.58
CA LYS A 201 -13.44 7.05 -13.92
C LYS A 201 -14.45 6.92 -12.77
N SER A 202 -14.05 7.20 -11.53
CA SER A 202 -14.90 7.09 -10.34
C SER A 202 -15.79 8.31 -10.10
N GLY A 203 -15.58 9.42 -10.81
CA GLY A 203 -16.33 10.68 -10.70
C GLY A 203 -16.72 11.29 -12.06
N GLY A 204 -17.50 12.38 -12.05
CA GLY A 204 -17.92 13.09 -13.26
C GLY A 204 -19.15 12.52 -13.99
N TYR A 205 -19.57 13.18 -15.09
CA TYR A 205 -20.82 12.88 -15.81
C TYR A 205 -20.85 11.46 -16.43
N SER A 206 -19.69 10.88 -16.75
CA SER A 206 -19.57 9.50 -17.27
C SER A 206 -19.47 8.44 -16.16
N SER A 207 -19.57 8.83 -14.88
CA SER A 207 -19.61 7.87 -13.77
C SER A 207 -20.82 6.95 -13.88
N LYS A 208 -20.61 5.67 -13.57
CA LYS A 208 -21.66 4.65 -13.52
C LYS A 208 -22.55 4.78 -12.28
N PHE A 209 -22.18 5.64 -11.34
CA PHE A 209 -22.83 5.76 -10.03
C PHE A 209 -23.37 7.17 -9.77
N GLY A 210 -24.48 7.22 -9.05
CA GLY A 210 -25.11 8.45 -8.59
C GLY A 210 -26.19 8.98 -9.53
N LEU A 211 -27.10 9.75 -8.95
CA LEU A 211 -28.26 10.30 -9.61
C LEU A 211 -27.90 11.58 -10.37
N THR A 212 -28.41 11.70 -11.59
CA THR A 212 -28.50 12.98 -12.30
C THR A 212 -29.41 13.97 -11.57
N SER A 213 -29.36 15.24 -11.95
CA SER A 213 -30.30 16.24 -11.45
C SER A 213 -31.77 15.85 -11.68
N THR A 214 -32.08 15.19 -12.80
CA THR A 214 -33.43 14.74 -13.12
C THR A 214 -33.86 13.59 -12.20
N GLU A 215 -33.02 12.55 -12.10
CA GLU A 215 -33.30 11.41 -11.21
C GLU A 215 -33.34 11.84 -9.74
N LEU A 216 -32.54 12.83 -9.33
CA LEU A 216 -32.60 13.38 -7.98
C LEU A 216 -33.94 14.05 -7.67
N LEU A 217 -34.52 14.78 -8.64
CA LEU A 217 -35.86 15.34 -8.50
C LEU A 217 -36.92 14.23 -8.46
N GLU A 218 -36.78 13.19 -9.29
CA GLU A 218 -37.67 12.03 -9.27
C GLU A 218 -37.61 11.29 -7.92
N ALA A 219 -36.41 11.07 -7.39
CA ALA A 219 -36.19 10.48 -6.06
C ALA A 219 -36.85 11.30 -4.96
N TYR A 220 -36.73 12.63 -5.01
CA TYR A 220 -37.42 13.53 -4.08
C TYR A 220 -38.94 13.35 -4.14
N GLU A 221 -39.54 13.32 -5.33
CA GLU A 221 -41.00 13.13 -5.47
C GLU A 221 -41.45 11.73 -5.04
N MET A 222 -40.65 10.69 -5.31
CA MET A 222 -40.90 9.32 -4.84
C MET A 222 -40.89 9.23 -3.31
N LEU A 223 -39.89 9.82 -2.65
CA LEU A 223 -39.80 9.87 -1.20
C LEU A 223 -41.00 10.61 -0.59
N LYS A 224 -41.37 11.76 -1.17
CA LYS A 224 -42.53 12.55 -0.75
C LYS A 224 -43.84 11.77 -0.89
N LYS A 225 -44.07 11.15 -2.05
CA LYS A 225 -45.26 10.33 -2.33
C LYS A 225 -45.41 9.16 -1.35
N ASN A 226 -44.30 8.57 -0.91
CA ASN A 226 -44.30 7.43 0.00
C ASN A 226 -44.12 7.82 1.48
N LYS A 227 -44.18 9.12 1.83
CA LYS A 227 -44.01 9.62 3.20
C LYS A 227 -42.66 9.25 3.85
N LEU A 228 -41.62 9.11 3.02
CA LEU A 228 -40.25 8.82 3.45
C LEU A 228 -39.32 10.03 3.33
N LEU A 229 -39.83 11.21 2.96
CA LEU A 229 -39.01 12.41 2.80
C LEU A 229 -38.24 12.79 4.07
N GLU A 230 -38.83 12.58 5.25
CA GLU A 230 -38.18 12.79 6.55
C GLU A 230 -36.94 11.90 6.76
N ARG A 231 -36.82 10.79 6.02
CA ARG A 231 -35.65 9.90 6.07
C ARG A 231 -34.51 10.37 5.18
N LEU A 232 -34.75 11.27 4.22
CA LEU A 232 -33.71 11.85 3.36
C LEU A 232 -32.81 12.76 4.20
N TRP A 233 -31.63 12.28 4.53
CA TRP A 233 -30.76 12.93 5.51
C TRP A 233 -29.41 13.38 4.93
N MET A 234 -28.91 12.74 3.88
CA MET A 234 -27.54 13.01 3.39
C MET A 234 -27.45 13.07 1.87
N ILE A 235 -26.65 14.00 1.36
CA ILE A 235 -26.09 13.93 0.00
C ILE A 235 -24.70 13.33 0.09
N HIS A 236 -24.35 12.44 -0.82
CA HIS A 236 -23.02 11.86 -0.95
C HIS A 236 -22.46 12.14 -2.36
N PHE A 237 -21.17 12.42 -2.46
CA PHE A 237 -20.45 12.36 -3.73
C PHE A 237 -19.06 11.78 -3.52
N HIS A 238 -18.49 11.24 -4.58
CA HIS A 238 -17.12 10.72 -4.56
C HIS A 238 -16.43 11.04 -5.88
N ILE A 239 -15.26 11.68 -5.81
CA ILE A 239 -14.52 12.16 -6.99
C ILE A 239 -13.44 11.16 -7.40
N GLY A 240 -13.01 10.29 -6.49
CA GLY A 240 -11.94 9.30 -6.69
C GLY A 240 -11.05 9.19 -5.46
N SER A 241 -10.14 8.21 -5.46
CA SER A 241 -9.06 8.10 -4.46
C SER A 241 -7.87 8.97 -4.88
N GLN A 242 -6.98 9.32 -3.93
CA GLN A 242 -5.71 9.99 -4.19
C GLN A 242 -5.84 11.25 -5.06
N MET A 243 -6.67 12.21 -4.64
CA MET A 243 -6.80 13.49 -5.35
C MET A 243 -5.59 14.37 -5.04
N GLY A 244 -4.60 14.42 -5.94
CA GLY A 244 -3.41 15.26 -5.76
C GLY A 244 -3.64 16.77 -5.95
N ASP A 245 -4.73 17.16 -6.62
CA ASP A 245 -5.07 18.57 -6.87
C ASP A 245 -6.32 19.00 -6.09
N ILE A 246 -6.23 20.13 -5.40
CA ILE A 246 -7.34 20.73 -4.64
C ILE A 246 -8.42 21.35 -5.53
N ALA A 247 -8.07 21.81 -6.74
CA ALA A 247 -9.01 22.56 -7.57
C ALA A 247 -10.25 21.73 -8.01
N PRO A 248 -10.12 20.46 -8.45
CA PRO A 248 -11.28 19.61 -8.73
C PRO A 248 -12.20 19.40 -7.52
N LEU A 249 -11.63 19.27 -6.31
CA LEU A 249 -12.40 19.13 -5.08
C LEU A 249 -13.23 20.39 -4.81
N LYS A 250 -12.63 21.59 -4.89
CA LYS A 250 -13.35 22.87 -4.73
C LYS A 250 -14.56 22.97 -5.67
N LYS A 251 -14.38 22.53 -6.92
CA LYS A 251 -15.43 22.55 -7.93
C LYS A 251 -16.59 21.60 -7.57
N ALA A 252 -16.27 20.39 -7.15
CA ALA A 252 -17.24 19.39 -6.70
C ALA A 252 -17.99 19.83 -5.45
N LEU A 253 -17.30 20.39 -4.46
CA LEU A 253 -17.89 20.95 -3.24
C LEU A 253 -18.90 22.05 -3.58
N ARG A 254 -18.54 22.98 -4.48
CA ARG A 254 -19.46 24.05 -4.92
C ARG A 254 -20.74 23.48 -5.54
N GLU A 255 -20.60 22.48 -6.40
CA GLU A 255 -21.72 21.83 -7.05
C GLU A 255 -22.62 21.10 -6.04
N ALA A 256 -22.02 20.28 -5.17
CA ALA A 256 -22.73 19.53 -4.13
C ALA A 256 -23.43 20.43 -3.11
N GLY A 257 -22.76 21.50 -2.64
CA GLY A 257 -23.32 22.46 -1.70
C GLY A 257 -24.53 23.20 -2.29
N ASN A 258 -24.51 23.52 -3.58
CA ASN A 258 -25.68 24.12 -4.23
C ASN A 258 -26.84 23.11 -4.35
N ILE A 259 -26.56 21.86 -4.69
CA ILE A 259 -27.60 20.81 -4.73
C ILE A 259 -28.24 20.62 -3.35
N TYR A 260 -27.44 20.57 -2.29
CA TYR A 260 -27.92 20.54 -0.90
C TYR A 260 -28.87 21.70 -0.60
N ALA A 261 -28.46 22.93 -0.90
CA ALA A 261 -29.26 24.11 -0.63
C ALA A 261 -30.58 24.12 -1.41
N GLU A 262 -30.57 23.70 -2.68
CA GLU A 262 -31.79 23.63 -3.50
C GLU A 262 -32.75 22.52 -3.02
N LEU A 263 -32.26 21.35 -2.61
CA LEU A 263 -33.12 20.31 -2.01
C LEU A 263 -33.75 20.76 -0.69
N LYS A 264 -32.98 21.43 0.17
CA LYS A 264 -33.49 22.06 1.40
C LYS A 264 -34.62 23.01 1.11
N LYS A 265 -34.42 23.96 0.18
CA LYS A 265 -35.44 24.93 -0.23
C LYS A 265 -36.69 24.30 -0.84
N ARG A 266 -36.54 23.13 -1.48
CA ARG A 266 -37.66 22.35 -2.01
C ARG A 266 -38.52 21.73 -0.91
N GLY A 267 -38.02 21.65 0.33
CA GLY A 267 -38.73 21.11 1.49
C GLY A 267 -38.19 19.76 1.97
N ALA A 268 -36.92 19.43 1.68
CA ALA A 268 -36.22 18.32 2.35
C ALA A 268 -35.67 18.80 3.70
N ASP A 269 -36.56 19.06 4.66
CA ASP A 269 -36.22 19.76 5.91
C ASP A 269 -35.28 18.96 6.81
N THR A 270 -35.26 17.62 6.72
CA THR A 270 -34.36 16.75 7.48
C THR A 270 -32.99 16.52 6.85
N LEU A 271 -32.76 16.99 5.62
CA LEU A 271 -31.49 16.83 4.90
C LEU A 271 -30.37 17.53 5.69
N GLY A 272 -29.64 16.80 6.52
CA GLY A 272 -28.74 17.37 7.51
C GLY A 272 -27.29 17.40 7.06
N ALA A 273 -26.88 16.51 6.15
CA ALA A 273 -25.47 16.22 5.94
C ALA A 273 -25.04 16.21 4.48
N ILE A 274 -23.76 16.50 4.27
CA ILE A 274 -23.03 16.26 3.02
C ILE A 274 -21.84 15.37 3.33
N ASN A 275 -21.83 14.20 2.71
CA ASN A 275 -20.68 13.30 2.68
C ASN A 275 -19.87 13.56 1.42
N ILE A 276 -18.64 14.02 1.61
CA ILE A 276 -17.71 14.38 0.53
C ILE A 276 -16.95 13.16 -0.03
N GLY A 277 -17.22 11.97 0.52
CA GLY A 277 -16.53 10.74 0.17
C GLY A 277 -15.09 10.73 0.68
N GLY A 278 -14.30 9.80 0.12
CA GLY A 278 -12.84 9.85 0.20
C GLY A 278 -12.23 10.78 -0.84
N GLY A 279 -10.90 10.74 -0.96
CA GLY A 279 -10.14 11.50 -1.97
C GLY A 279 -9.00 12.31 -1.39
N LEU A 280 -8.98 12.53 -0.07
CA LEU A 280 -7.83 13.08 0.64
C LEU A 280 -6.58 12.25 0.32
N ALA A 281 -5.60 12.90 -0.31
CA ALA A 281 -4.39 12.27 -0.78
C ALA A 281 -3.35 12.08 0.33
N VAL A 282 -2.52 11.07 0.16
CA VAL A 282 -1.32 10.81 0.97
C VAL A 282 -0.09 11.20 0.13
N GLU A 283 0.93 11.79 0.75
CA GLU A 283 2.19 12.06 0.05
C GLU A 283 3.06 10.80 0.05
N TYR A 284 3.12 10.10 -1.09
CA TYR A 284 3.97 8.91 -1.24
C TYR A 284 5.35 9.23 -1.79
N SER A 285 5.59 10.44 -2.30
CA SER A 285 6.86 10.77 -2.93
C SER A 285 8.00 10.86 -1.92
N GLN A 286 9.11 10.19 -2.23
CA GLN A 286 10.40 10.37 -1.53
C GLN A 286 11.22 11.53 -2.08
N HIS A 287 10.75 12.19 -3.13
CA HIS A 287 11.52 13.18 -3.89
C HIS A 287 10.74 14.51 -3.95
N GLY A 288 11.34 15.57 -3.42
CA GLY A 288 10.66 16.87 -3.30
C GLY A 288 10.31 17.53 -4.64
N SER A 289 10.90 17.07 -5.75
CA SER A 289 10.57 17.52 -7.11
C SER A 289 9.32 16.86 -7.70
N SER A 290 8.78 15.82 -7.07
CA SER A 290 7.69 15.00 -7.58
C SER A 290 6.62 14.74 -6.51
N THR A 291 6.29 15.76 -5.72
CA THR A 291 5.20 15.68 -4.73
C THR A 291 3.88 15.28 -5.39
N GLU A 292 3.17 14.33 -4.80
CA GLU A 292 1.92 13.78 -5.35
C GLU A 292 0.69 14.62 -5.00
N ARG A 293 0.81 15.59 -4.08
CA ARG A 293 -0.27 16.52 -3.74
C ARG A 293 0.19 17.98 -3.72
N ASN A 294 -0.73 18.89 -4.05
CA ASN A 294 -0.49 20.34 -4.07
C ASN A 294 -1.16 21.09 -2.90
N TYR A 295 -1.71 20.39 -1.91
CA TYR A 295 -2.43 20.98 -0.79
C TYR A 295 -2.11 20.30 0.54
N SER A 296 -2.29 21.05 1.62
CA SER A 296 -2.17 20.54 3.00
C SER A 296 -3.53 20.06 3.52
N LEU A 297 -3.52 19.26 4.60
CA LEU A 297 -4.78 18.90 5.29
C LEU A 297 -5.52 20.14 5.81
N ASN A 298 -4.79 21.15 6.29
CA ASN A 298 -5.39 22.40 6.74
C ASN A 298 -6.12 23.12 5.60
N GLU A 299 -5.49 23.21 4.42
CA GLU A 299 -6.14 23.78 3.23
C GLU A 299 -7.38 22.97 2.85
N PHE A 300 -7.29 21.64 2.79
CA PHE A 300 -8.42 20.76 2.51
C PHE A 300 -9.61 21.00 3.46
N ALA A 301 -9.37 21.01 4.77
CA ALA A 301 -10.41 21.24 5.76
C ALA A 301 -11.00 22.65 5.65
N ASN A 302 -10.14 23.67 5.49
CA ASN A 302 -10.57 25.06 5.34
C ASN A 302 -11.44 25.25 4.11
N ASP A 303 -11.05 24.66 2.97
CA ASP A 303 -11.81 24.76 1.72
C ASP A 303 -13.18 24.08 1.81
N VAL A 304 -13.26 22.91 2.45
CA VAL A 304 -14.53 22.21 2.68
C VAL A 304 -15.44 23.06 3.56
N VAL A 305 -14.96 23.50 4.73
CA VAL A 305 -15.77 24.26 5.70
C VAL A 305 -16.20 25.60 5.12
N TYR A 306 -15.26 26.35 4.54
CA TYR A 306 -15.52 27.66 3.96
C TYR A 306 -16.57 27.60 2.83
N LEU A 307 -16.43 26.66 1.89
CA LEU A 307 -17.37 26.55 0.77
C LEU A 307 -18.77 26.14 1.23
N MET A 308 -18.88 25.19 2.17
CA MET A 308 -20.20 24.82 2.71
C MET A 308 -20.85 25.99 3.43
N GLN A 309 -20.07 26.75 4.21
CA GLN A 309 -20.55 27.94 4.89
C GLN A 309 -21.03 29.02 3.92
N GLU A 310 -20.19 29.38 2.95
CA GLU A 310 -20.46 30.45 1.98
C GLU A 310 -21.76 30.16 1.23
N ILE A 311 -21.92 28.92 0.77
CA ILE A 311 -23.11 28.48 0.05
C ILE A 311 -24.34 28.50 0.95
N SER A 312 -24.27 27.92 2.15
CA SER A 312 -25.40 27.92 3.08
C SER A 312 -25.86 29.34 3.46
N LYS A 313 -24.92 30.25 3.77
CA LYS A 313 -25.21 31.66 4.06
C LYS A 313 -25.84 32.36 2.87
N SER A 314 -25.27 32.21 1.67
CA SER A 314 -25.77 32.84 0.44
C SER A 314 -27.19 32.39 0.08
N LYS A 315 -27.51 31.13 0.36
CA LYS A 315 -28.81 30.52 0.04
C LYS A 315 -29.81 30.65 1.19
N GLY A 316 -29.40 31.03 2.40
CA GLY A 316 -30.28 31.13 3.57
C GLY A 316 -30.77 29.77 4.05
N VAL A 317 -29.90 28.75 4.01
CA VAL A 317 -30.17 27.40 4.53
C VAL A 317 -29.21 27.09 5.69
N ALA A 318 -29.54 26.08 6.50
CA ALA A 318 -28.64 25.62 7.55
C ALA A 318 -27.31 25.11 6.97
N GLU A 319 -26.24 25.25 7.75
CA GLU A 319 -24.95 24.66 7.43
C GLU A 319 -25.04 23.13 7.67
N PRO A 320 -24.68 22.28 6.69
CA PRO A 320 -24.79 20.83 6.84
C PRO A 320 -23.75 20.26 7.81
N ASP A 321 -24.03 19.08 8.37
CA ASP A 321 -22.98 18.23 8.92
C ASP A 321 -22.06 17.75 7.77
N ILE A 322 -20.75 17.80 8.00
CA ILE A 322 -19.74 17.36 7.03
C ILE A 322 -19.31 15.93 7.38
N PHE A 323 -19.40 15.04 6.40
CA PHE A 323 -18.91 13.66 6.49
C PHE A 323 -17.76 13.44 5.51
N THR A 324 -16.73 12.71 5.94
CA THR A 324 -15.64 12.25 5.06
C THR A 324 -15.38 10.75 5.20
N GLU A 325 -14.95 10.14 4.10
CA GLU A 325 -14.58 8.71 3.99
C GLU A 325 -13.08 8.57 3.65
N SER A 326 -12.22 9.33 4.34
CA SER A 326 -10.78 9.45 4.03
C SER A 326 -9.95 8.22 4.45
N GLY A 327 -10.32 7.03 3.98
CA GLY A 327 -9.71 5.77 4.41
C GLY A 327 -8.22 5.62 4.07
N ARG A 328 -7.79 6.01 2.85
CA ARG A 328 -6.36 5.96 2.46
C ARG A 328 -5.49 6.79 3.40
N TYR A 329 -5.94 7.99 3.74
CA TYR A 329 -5.23 8.90 4.66
C TYR A 329 -5.05 8.29 6.05
N ILE A 330 -6.10 7.67 6.60
CA ILE A 330 -6.06 7.02 7.92
C ILE A 330 -5.17 5.77 7.90
N ALA A 331 -5.27 4.94 6.86
CA ALA A 331 -4.64 3.63 6.85
C ALA A 331 -3.20 3.63 6.30
N ALA A 332 -2.79 4.53 5.41
CA ALA A 332 -1.52 4.37 4.70
C ALA A 332 -0.31 4.24 5.65
N SER A 333 -0.14 5.19 6.57
CA SER A 333 1.07 5.27 7.42
C SER A 333 1.18 4.23 8.53
N HIS A 334 0.10 3.50 8.84
CA HIS A 334 0.10 2.60 10.01
C HIS A 334 0.91 1.31 9.82
N SER A 335 1.27 0.97 8.58
CA SER A 335 1.91 -0.30 8.24
C SER A 335 3.25 -0.09 7.55
N VAL A 336 4.22 -0.93 7.92
CA VAL A 336 5.55 -0.98 7.30
C VAL A 336 5.86 -2.43 6.97
N LEU A 337 6.13 -2.72 5.70
CA LEU A 337 6.63 -4.01 5.26
C LEU A 337 8.15 -4.00 5.38
N VAL A 338 8.71 -4.93 6.15
CA VAL A 338 10.15 -5.14 6.29
C VAL A 338 10.53 -6.45 5.60
N ALA A 339 11.54 -6.42 4.75
CA ALA A 339 12.03 -7.61 4.07
C ALA A 339 13.57 -7.65 4.00
N PRO A 340 14.22 -8.79 4.29
CA PRO A 340 15.65 -8.94 4.15
C PRO A 340 16.09 -9.02 2.68
N VAL A 341 17.25 -8.48 2.38
CA VAL A 341 17.96 -8.71 1.12
C VAL A 341 18.66 -10.06 1.17
N LEU A 342 18.38 -10.92 0.19
CA LEU A 342 18.92 -12.26 0.08
C LEU A 342 20.24 -12.27 -0.70
N GLU A 343 20.26 -11.58 -1.83
CA GLU A 343 21.36 -11.64 -2.79
C GLU A 343 21.56 -10.29 -3.49
N LEU A 344 22.80 -10.08 -3.94
CA LEU A 344 23.22 -8.98 -4.80
C LEU A 344 23.82 -9.55 -6.07
N PHE A 345 23.12 -9.39 -7.20
CA PHE A 345 23.62 -9.91 -8.48
C PHE A 345 24.90 -9.22 -8.95
N SER A 346 25.24 -8.04 -8.41
CA SER A 346 26.49 -7.35 -8.75
C SER A 346 27.75 -7.96 -8.10
N GLN A 347 27.59 -8.90 -7.15
CA GLN A 347 28.69 -9.63 -6.49
C GLN A 347 29.30 -10.72 -7.39
N GLU A 348 28.68 -11.10 -8.50
CA GLU A 348 29.26 -12.12 -9.38
C GLU A 348 30.50 -11.59 -10.14
N TYR A 349 30.63 -10.28 -10.30
CA TYR A 349 31.66 -9.63 -11.09
C TYR A 349 32.87 -9.20 -10.25
N HIS A 350 33.62 -10.18 -9.73
CA HIS A 350 34.85 -9.94 -8.99
C HIS A 350 36.10 -10.37 -9.76
N LYS A 351 37.23 -9.68 -9.52
CA LYS A 351 38.53 -10.01 -10.14
C LYS A 351 38.94 -11.48 -9.93
N LYS A 352 38.56 -12.09 -8.81
CA LYS A 352 38.85 -13.50 -8.49
C LYS A 352 38.10 -14.50 -9.39
N ALA A 353 37.00 -14.08 -10.03
CA ALA A 353 36.22 -14.92 -10.92
C ALA A 353 36.80 -15.00 -12.35
N LEU A 354 37.78 -14.16 -12.68
CA LEU A 354 38.44 -14.17 -13.99
C LEU A 354 39.18 -15.50 -14.22
N ARG A 355 38.94 -16.09 -15.39
CA ARG A 355 39.57 -17.31 -15.89
C ARG A 355 40.44 -16.98 -17.09
N LEU A 356 41.48 -16.18 -16.85
CA LEU A 356 42.40 -15.77 -17.92
C LEU A 356 43.23 -16.96 -18.38
N LYS A 357 43.31 -17.15 -19.69
CA LYS A 357 44.12 -18.17 -20.36
C LYS A 357 45.55 -17.68 -20.51
N GLU A 358 46.46 -18.61 -20.85
CA GLU A 358 47.83 -18.25 -21.26
C GLU A 358 47.81 -17.35 -22.50
N GLU A 359 46.92 -17.64 -23.45
CA GLU A 359 46.64 -16.80 -24.61
C GLU A 359 45.13 -16.48 -24.66
N ASN A 360 44.76 -15.25 -24.32
CA ASN A 360 43.39 -14.76 -24.42
C ASN A 360 43.12 -14.21 -25.84
N PRO A 361 41.87 -14.21 -26.32
CA PRO A 361 41.49 -13.45 -27.51
C PRO A 361 41.97 -11.99 -27.40
N PRO A 362 42.42 -11.36 -28.49
CA PRO A 362 42.99 -10.00 -28.44
C PRO A 362 42.11 -8.98 -27.72
N LEU A 363 40.79 -8.99 -27.98
CA LEU A 363 39.84 -8.07 -27.35
C LEU A 363 39.69 -8.31 -25.83
N ILE A 364 39.87 -9.53 -25.34
CA ILE A 364 39.86 -9.81 -23.89
C ILE A 364 41.16 -9.33 -23.25
N GLN A 365 42.28 -9.50 -23.93
CA GLN A 365 43.55 -8.95 -23.47
C GLN A 365 43.49 -7.41 -23.41
N GLU A 366 42.91 -6.77 -24.42
CA GLU A 366 42.65 -5.32 -24.44
C GLU A 366 41.76 -4.90 -23.26
N LEU A 367 40.63 -5.58 -23.00
CA LEU A 367 39.80 -5.34 -21.81
C LEU A 367 40.58 -5.48 -20.50
N TYR A 368 41.46 -6.48 -20.39
CA TYR A 368 42.29 -6.65 -19.20
C TYR A 368 43.29 -5.51 -19.03
N ASP A 369 43.87 -5.04 -20.13
CA ASP A 369 44.81 -3.92 -20.14
C ASP A 369 44.10 -2.60 -19.78
N LEU A 370 42.91 -2.35 -20.34
CA LEU A 370 42.04 -1.21 -19.97
C LEU A 370 41.75 -1.22 -18.47
N PHE A 371 41.33 -2.36 -17.91
CA PHE A 371 41.04 -2.47 -16.48
C PHE A 371 42.24 -2.13 -15.58
N ASN A 372 43.44 -2.58 -15.95
CA ASN A 372 44.64 -2.36 -15.16
C ASN A 372 45.18 -0.93 -15.29
N THR A 373 45.03 -0.30 -16.46
CA THR A 373 45.63 1.01 -16.77
C THR A 373 44.67 2.20 -16.64
N ILE A 374 43.38 1.95 -16.41
CA ILE A 374 42.37 2.99 -16.20
C ILE A 374 42.73 3.92 -15.04
N ASN A 375 42.64 5.21 -15.30
CA ASN A 375 42.86 6.32 -14.39
C ASN A 375 41.91 7.47 -14.74
N ARG A 376 41.92 8.56 -13.95
CA ARG A 376 40.95 9.63 -14.10
C ARG A 376 40.96 10.31 -15.48
N LYS A 377 42.09 10.35 -16.20
CA LYS A 377 42.20 11.05 -17.49
C LYS A 377 41.58 10.24 -18.64
N ASN A 378 41.71 8.92 -18.60
CA ASN A 378 41.25 8.01 -19.65
C ASN A 378 40.00 7.21 -19.25
N ALA A 379 39.46 7.41 -18.05
CA ALA A 379 38.32 6.63 -17.55
C ALA A 379 37.09 6.67 -18.46
N ARG A 380 36.84 7.80 -19.14
CA ARG A 380 35.72 7.95 -20.07
C ARG A 380 35.96 7.20 -21.38
N GLU A 381 37.15 7.37 -21.95
CA GLU A 381 37.60 6.69 -23.16
C GLU A 381 37.55 5.18 -22.96
N TYR A 382 38.18 4.69 -21.90
CA TYR A 382 38.24 3.25 -21.59
C TYR A 382 36.88 2.64 -21.29
N LEU A 383 35.94 3.44 -20.78
CA LEU A 383 34.57 2.98 -20.60
C LEU A 383 33.86 2.79 -21.96
N HIS A 384 34.08 3.68 -22.92
CA HIS A 384 33.53 3.52 -24.27
C HIS A 384 34.17 2.32 -24.98
N ASP A 385 35.50 2.22 -24.94
CA ASP A 385 36.23 1.10 -25.54
C ASP A 385 35.78 -0.25 -24.96
N ALA A 386 35.59 -0.31 -23.63
CA ALA A 386 35.12 -1.52 -22.97
C ALA A 386 33.71 -1.94 -23.41
N LEU A 387 32.80 -0.99 -23.60
CA LEU A 387 31.45 -1.27 -24.09
C LEU A 387 31.46 -1.74 -25.56
N ASP A 388 32.28 -1.12 -26.41
CA ASP A 388 32.42 -1.50 -27.81
C ASP A 388 33.05 -2.91 -27.94
N HIS A 389 34.06 -3.21 -27.11
CA HIS A 389 34.65 -4.54 -27.02
C HIS A 389 33.64 -5.58 -26.52
N MET A 390 32.78 -5.23 -25.56
CA MET A 390 31.71 -6.11 -25.08
C MET A 390 30.78 -6.50 -26.23
N GLU A 391 30.28 -5.54 -27.01
CA GLU A 391 29.39 -5.82 -28.15
C GLU A 391 30.08 -6.72 -29.19
N SER A 392 31.35 -6.46 -29.47
CA SER A 392 32.15 -7.26 -30.40
C SER A 392 32.34 -8.69 -29.91
N LEU A 393 32.70 -8.87 -28.63
CA LEU A 393 32.92 -10.18 -28.02
C LEU A 393 31.61 -10.98 -27.89
N LEU A 394 30.49 -10.34 -27.55
CA LEU A 394 29.17 -10.99 -27.56
C LEU A 394 28.78 -11.45 -28.97
N THR A 395 29.04 -10.63 -29.99
CA THR A 395 28.82 -11.02 -31.40
C THR A 395 29.71 -12.21 -31.79
N LEU A 396 30.98 -12.21 -31.37
CA LEU A 396 31.89 -13.34 -31.63
C LEU A 396 31.43 -14.62 -30.91
N PHE A 397 30.86 -14.50 -29.71
CA PHE A 397 30.29 -15.63 -28.98
C PHE A 397 29.07 -16.22 -29.73
N ASP A 398 28.15 -15.37 -30.17
CA ASP A 398 26.96 -15.80 -30.93
C ASP A 398 27.33 -16.50 -32.26
N LEU A 399 28.45 -16.11 -32.86
CA LEU A 399 29.01 -16.72 -34.07
C LEU A 399 29.88 -17.96 -33.79
N GLY A 400 30.13 -18.30 -32.51
CA GLY A 400 30.91 -19.47 -32.09
C GLY A 400 32.43 -19.31 -32.21
N TYR A 401 32.95 -18.07 -32.26
CA TYR A 401 34.38 -17.79 -32.38
C TYR A 401 35.13 -17.71 -31.05
N ILE A 402 34.43 -17.51 -29.94
CA ILE A 402 34.98 -17.52 -28.58
C ILE A 402 34.18 -18.46 -27.70
N ASP A 403 34.77 -18.94 -26.62
CA ASP A 403 34.10 -19.88 -25.70
C ASP A 403 33.39 -19.17 -24.54
N LEU A 404 32.78 -19.98 -23.67
CA LEU A 404 32.05 -19.48 -22.51
C LEU A 404 32.96 -18.80 -21.47
N GLU A 405 34.22 -19.24 -21.33
CA GLU A 405 35.16 -18.59 -20.42
C GLU A 405 35.55 -17.21 -20.94
N ASP A 406 35.71 -17.06 -22.25
CA ASP A 406 35.96 -15.78 -22.90
C ASP A 406 34.77 -14.82 -22.72
N ARG A 407 33.54 -15.30 -22.95
CA ARG A 407 32.33 -14.51 -22.68
C ARG A 407 32.24 -14.10 -21.21
N SER A 408 32.48 -15.03 -20.28
CA SER A 408 32.48 -14.73 -18.84
C SER A 408 33.54 -13.69 -18.46
N ASN A 409 34.77 -13.82 -18.94
CA ASN A 409 35.83 -12.84 -18.74
C ASN A 409 35.45 -11.46 -19.29
N THR A 410 34.78 -11.41 -20.45
CA THR A 410 34.26 -10.18 -21.05
C THR A 410 33.30 -9.48 -20.10
N GLU A 411 32.25 -10.19 -19.65
CA GLU A 411 31.22 -9.66 -18.75
C GLU A 411 31.84 -9.18 -17.43
N ILE A 412 32.77 -9.94 -16.85
CA ILE A 412 33.47 -9.56 -15.61
C ILE A 412 34.35 -8.32 -15.82
N LEU A 413 35.20 -8.29 -16.85
CA LEU A 413 36.13 -7.18 -17.08
C LEU A 413 35.40 -5.88 -17.37
N VAL A 414 34.37 -5.92 -18.21
CA VAL A 414 33.59 -4.72 -18.56
C VAL A 414 32.89 -4.17 -17.31
N ASN A 415 32.27 -5.02 -16.49
CA ASN A 415 31.68 -4.59 -15.22
C ASN A 415 32.72 -3.99 -14.24
N LEU A 416 33.91 -4.58 -14.15
CA LEU A 416 34.99 -4.06 -13.31
C LEU A 416 35.54 -2.71 -13.81
N ILE A 417 35.69 -2.55 -15.13
CA ILE A 417 36.09 -1.28 -15.77
C ILE A 417 35.06 -0.22 -15.47
N ILE A 418 33.78 -0.55 -15.68
CA ILE A 418 32.63 0.28 -15.36
C ILE A 418 32.67 0.79 -13.91
N LYS A 419 32.78 -0.12 -12.93
CA LYS A 419 32.78 0.23 -11.49
C LYS A 419 33.94 1.18 -11.18
N LYS A 420 35.13 0.89 -11.74
CA LYS A 420 36.34 1.71 -11.56
C LYS A 420 36.22 3.07 -12.25
N ALA A 421 35.63 3.13 -13.45
CA ALA A 421 35.39 4.36 -14.21
C ALA A 421 34.43 5.29 -13.46
N ILE A 422 33.28 4.78 -13.00
CA ILE A 422 32.33 5.58 -12.18
C ILE A 422 33.04 6.15 -10.95
N SER A 423 33.80 5.32 -10.22
CA SER A 423 34.51 5.75 -9.02
C SER A 423 35.49 6.89 -9.31
N LEU A 424 36.23 6.82 -10.42
CA LEU A 424 37.18 7.85 -10.84
C LEU A 424 36.50 9.13 -11.35
N LEU A 425 35.31 9.00 -11.93
CA LEU A 425 34.55 10.08 -12.58
C LEU A 425 33.46 10.70 -11.70
N LYS A 426 33.34 10.29 -10.42
CA LYS A 426 32.29 10.73 -9.44
C LYS A 426 32.01 12.24 -9.38
N ASN A 427 32.96 13.10 -9.77
CA ASN A 427 32.84 14.56 -9.70
C ASN A 427 32.57 15.24 -11.06
N GLU A 428 32.50 14.48 -12.16
CA GLU A 428 32.21 15.01 -13.50
C GLU A 428 30.73 14.78 -13.80
N GLY A 429 29.88 15.74 -13.42
CA GLY A 429 28.42 15.69 -13.52
C GLY A 429 27.84 15.73 -14.95
N SER A 430 28.49 15.11 -15.93
CA SER A 430 28.01 15.03 -17.30
C SER A 430 26.82 14.06 -17.45
N ASP A 431 25.87 14.38 -18.33
CA ASP A 431 24.68 13.55 -18.58
C ASP A 431 24.99 12.15 -19.13
N GLU A 432 26.14 11.99 -19.78
CA GLU A 432 26.62 10.70 -20.29
C GLU A 432 27.01 9.72 -19.17
N LEU A 433 27.70 10.20 -18.13
CA LEU A 433 28.03 9.39 -16.95
C LEU A 433 26.78 8.94 -16.20
N LYS A 434 25.77 9.81 -16.12
CA LYS A 434 24.46 9.46 -15.57
C LYS A 434 23.76 8.41 -16.44
N ARG A 435 23.89 8.49 -17.77
CA ARG A 435 23.38 7.45 -18.70
C ARG A 435 24.06 6.11 -18.56
N LEU A 436 25.34 6.13 -18.26
CA LEU A 436 26.10 4.91 -17.99
C LEU A 436 25.68 4.33 -16.64
N GLN A 437 25.52 5.14 -15.59
CA GLN A 437 25.01 4.69 -14.28
C GLN A 437 23.67 3.95 -14.38
N ASP A 438 22.76 4.37 -15.25
CA ASP A 438 21.51 3.63 -15.51
C ASP A 438 21.70 2.24 -16.08
N ARG A 439 22.81 1.97 -16.79
CA ARG A 439 23.12 0.60 -17.25
C ARG A 439 23.73 -0.25 -16.14
N ILE A 440 24.12 0.37 -15.03
CA ILE A 440 24.96 -0.21 -13.97
C ILE A 440 24.13 -0.15 -12.68
N GLN A 441 22.94 -0.73 -12.77
CA GLN A 441 22.04 -0.88 -11.64
C GLN A 441 22.46 -2.10 -10.85
N GLU A 442 22.54 -1.95 -9.55
CA GLU A 442 22.67 -3.08 -8.67
C GLU A 442 21.30 -3.64 -8.35
N ARG A 443 21.16 -4.96 -8.51
CA ARG A 443 19.91 -5.67 -8.30
C ARG A 443 19.97 -6.30 -6.92
N TYR A 444 19.10 -5.81 -6.03
CA TYR A 444 18.93 -6.30 -4.68
C TYR A 444 17.77 -7.28 -4.71
N LEU A 445 18.04 -8.58 -4.54
CA LEU A 445 17.00 -9.60 -4.41
C LEU A 445 16.46 -9.55 -3.00
N VAL A 446 15.18 -9.21 -2.83
CA VAL A 446 14.56 -8.97 -1.53
C VAL A 446 13.51 -10.04 -1.27
N ASN A 447 13.52 -10.61 -0.08
CA ASN A 447 12.66 -11.71 0.32
C ASN A 447 11.21 -11.28 0.58
N PHE A 448 10.50 -10.91 -0.48
CA PHE A 448 9.07 -10.60 -0.46
C PHE A 448 8.46 -10.84 -1.84
N SER A 449 7.14 -10.74 -1.96
CA SER A 449 6.47 -10.68 -3.25
C SER A 449 5.83 -9.31 -3.44
N LEU A 450 6.16 -8.66 -4.56
CA LEU A 450 5.61 -7.39 -5.00
C LEU A 450 4.10 -7.54 -5.29
N PHE A 451 3.71 -8.61 -5.95
CA PHE A 451 2.29 -8.90 -6.25
C PHE A 451 1.45 -9.10 -4.99
N GLN A 452 2.03 -9.71 -3.95
CA GLN A 452 1.35 -9.95 -2.68
C GLN A 452 1.30 -8.69 -1.80
N SER A 453 2.41 -7.95 -1.69
CA SER A 453 2.55 -6.90 -0.67
C SER A 453 2.48 -5.48 -1.22
N LEU A 454 2.68 -5.30 -2.54
CA LEU A 454 2.65 -4.00 -3.23
C LEU A 454 1.86 -4.04 -4.56
N PRO A 455 0.62 -4.58 -4.59
CA PRO A 455 -0.14 -4.74 -5.84
C PRO A 455 -0.43 -3.42 -6.56
N ASP A 456 -0.64 -2.30 -5.85
CA ASP A 456 -0.83 -0.98 -6.47
C ASP A 456 0.42 -0.51 -7.26
N PHE A 457 1.62 -0.98 -6.92
CA PHE A 457 2.82 -0.69 -7.72
C PHE A 457 2.70 -1.33 -9.11
N TRP A 458 2.39 -2.62 -9.16
CA TRP A 458 2.21 -3.35 -10.42
C TRP A 458 0.98 -2.85 -11.21
N GLY A 459 -0.17 -2.70 -10.54
CA GLY A 459 -1.44 -2.41 -11.21
C GLY A 459 -1.59 -0.95 -11.65
N LEU A 460 -0.97 -0.01 -10.95
CA LEU A 460 -1.22 1.43 -11.11
C LEU A 460 0.04 2.29 -11.15
N ALA A 461 1.24 1.70 -11.10
CA ALA A 461 2.51 2.41 -10.96
C ALA A 461 2.56 3.31 -9.71
N GLN A 462 1.86 2.93 -8.63
CA GLN A 462 1.96 3.64 -7.35
C GLN A 462 3.33 3.41 -6.74
N HIS A 463 4.05 4.49 -6.45
CA HIS A 463 5.33 4.40 -5.74
C HIS A 463 5.10 4.36 -4.22
N PHE A 464 5.97 3.64 -3.53
CA PHE A 464 6.01 3.54 -2.07
C PHE A 464 7.38 3.97 -1.57
N PRO A 465 7.46 4.72 -0.45
CA PRO A 465 8.75 5.02 0.11
C PRO A 465 9.53 3.77 0.51
N VAL A 466 10.77 3.65 0.04
CA VAL A 466 11.68 2.57 0.40
C VAL A 466 12.94 3.13 1.04
N MET A 467 13.36 2.54 2.16
CA MET A 467 14.66 2.83 2.76
C MET A 467 15.22 1.65 3.56
N PRO A 468 16.55 1.57 3.74
CA PRO A 468 17.18 0.63 4.66
C PRO A 468 16.74 0.85 6.11
N LEU A 469 16.77 -0.20 6.92
CA LEU A 469 16.52 -0.06 8.36
C LEU A 469 17.70 0.57 9.14
N ASP A 470 18.91 0.41 8.62
CA ASP A 470 20.17 0.78 9.26
C ASP A 470 21.19 1.37 8.26
N ARG A 471 22.42 1.65 8.73
CA ARG A 471 23.52 2.25 7.94
C ARG A 471 23.19 3.62 7.38
N LEU A 472 22.25 4.35 7.99
CA LEU A 472 21.73 5.62 7.47
C LEU A 472 22.71 6.80 7.69
N ASP A 473 23.70 6.60 8.54
CA ASP A 473 24.85 7.49 8.73
C ASP A 473 25.82 7.44 7.53
N GLU A 474 25.96 6.27 6.90
CA GLU A 474 26.69 6.04 5.66
C GLU A 474 25.99 6.69 4.45
N LYS A 475 26.76 6.94 3.38
CA LYS A 475 26.21 7.48 2.13
C LYS A 475 25.97 6.32 1.16
N PRO A 476 24.73 6.00 0.78
CA PRO A 476 24.47 4.99 -0.22
C PRO A 476 25.00 5.45 -1.59
N THR A 477 25.71 4.56 -2.28
CA THR A 477 26.39 4.88 -3.54
C THR A 477 25.84 4.14 -4.74
N ASN A 478 25.06 3.08 -4.53
CA ASN A 478 24.75 2.13 -5.58
C ASN A 478 23.33 2.42 -6.11
N PRO A 479 23.17 2.76 -7.40
CA PRO A 479 21.84 2.92 -7.99
C PRO A 479 21.14 1.56 -7.95
N ALA A 480 20.03 1.49 -7.24
CA ALA A 480 19.41 0.24 -6.87
C ALA A 480 18.15 -0.03 -7.69
N SER A 481 18.04 -1.28 -8.16
CA SER A 481 16.80 -1.90 -8.58
C SER A 481 16.48 -3.01 -7.59
N ILE A 482 15.24 -3.04 -7.12
CA ILE A 482 14.78 -4.02 -6.13
C ILE A 482 14.04 -5.12 -6.89
N TRP A 483 14.50 -6.36 -6.74
CA TRP A 483 13.87 -7.53 -7.32
C TRP A 483 13.19 -8.32 -6.20
N ASP A 484 11.96 -8.74 -6.43
CA ASP A 484 11.28 -9.67 -5.54
C ASP A 484 11.73 -11.12 -5.85
N ILE A 485 11.27 -12.10 -5.06
CA ILE A 485 11.68 -13.52 -5.23
C ILE A 485 10.81 -14.29 -6.23
N THR A 486 9.93 -13.63 -6.97
CA THR A 486 9.07 -14.30 -7.95
C THR A 486 9.85 -14.64 -9.21
N CYS A 487 9.30 -15.57 -10.00
CA CYS A 487 9.89 -15.90 -11.30
C CYS A 487 9.46 -14.94 -12.42
N ASP A 488 8.63 -13.95 -12.09
CA ASP A 488 8.08 -13.00 -13.05
C ASP A 488 8.97 -11.76 -13.12
N SER A 489 9.33 -11.34 -14.34
CA SER A 489 10.15 -10.16 -14.55
C SER A 489 9.45 -8.85 -14.16
N ASP A 490 8.12 -8.85 -14.04
CA ASP A 490 7.35 -7.71 -13.54
C ASP A 490 7.49 -7.53 -12.02
N GLY A 491 8.07 -8.52 -11.31
CA GLY A 491 8.40 -8.48 -9.88
C GLY A 491 9.61 -7.59 -9.55
N GLU A 492 9.70 -6.40 -10.16
CA GLU A 492 10.84 -5.49 -10.03
C GLU A 492 10.39 -4.04 -9.77
N ILE A 493 10.99 -3.38 -8.78
CA ILE A 493 11.03 -1.92 -8.68
C ILE A 493 12.34 -1.45 -9.34
N GLY A 494 12.24 -1.16 -10.64
CA GLY A 494 13.38 -0.76 -11.45
C GLY A 494 13.89 0.64 -11.10
N PHE A 495 15.19 0.85 -11.22
CA PHE A 495 15.79 2.16 -11.03
C PHE A 495 15.24 3.19 -12.04
N SER A 496 14.83 4.36 -11.53
CA SER A 496 14.40 5.50 -12.33
C SER A 496 15.27 6.72 -12.07
N ARG A 497 15.67 7.46 -13.11
CA ARG A 497 16.37 8.74 -12.93
C ARG A 497 15.51 9.83 -12.34
N GLU A 498 14.20 9.77 -12.59
CA GLU A 498 13.24 10.75 -12.07
C GLU A 498 13.02 10.53 -10.57
N LEU A 499 13.05 9.26 -10.13
CA LEU A 499 12.86 8.83 -8.76
C LEU A 499 14.02 7.90 -8.32
N PRO A 500 15.24 8.43 -8.16
CA PRO A 500 16.42 7.59 -8.02
C PRO A 500 16.60 7.03 -6.61
N LEU A 501 16.53 5.71 -6.50
CA LEU A 501 16.88 4.97 -5.29
C LEU A 501 18.38 4.62 -5.31
N TYR A 502 19.06 4.91 -4.19
CA TYR A 502 20.43 4.45 -3.97
C TYR A 502 20.49 3.71 -2.64
N LEU A 503 21.16 2.56 -2.63
CA LEU A 503 21.39 1.71 -1.46
C LEU A 503 22.91 1.56 -1.18
N HIS A 504 23.22 0.96 -0.02
CA HIS A 504 24.58 0.72 0.44
C HIS A 504 25.20 -0.47 -0.29
N ASP A 505 26.52 -0.42 -0.49
CA ASP A 505 27.30 -1.57 -0.94
C ASP A 505 27.49 -2.52 0.24
N ILE A 506 26.89 -3.70 0.19
CA ILE A 506 26.83 -4.65 1.31
C ILE A 506 27.34 -6.03 0.90
N ASP A 507 27.72 -6.83 1.88
CA ASP A 507 28.05 -8.25 1.70
C ASP A 507 27.06 -9.14 2.44
N VAL A 508 25.99 -9.57 1.74
CA VAL A 508 24.95 -10.46 2.29
C VAL A 508 25.49 -11.80 2.85
N SER A 509 26.73 -12.18 2.56
CA SER A 509 27.37 -13.35 3.17
C SER A 509 27.91 -13.09 4.59
N GLN A 510 28.15 -11.82 4.93
CA GLN A 510 28.73 -11.38 6.19
C GLN A 510 27.70 -10.69 7.08
N GLU A 511 26.69 -10.04 6.51
CA GLU A 511 25.73 -9.21 7.23
C GLU A 511 24.31 -9.34 6.71
N GLU A 512 23.33 -9.11 7.58
CA GLU A 512 21.94 -8.97 7.17
C GLU A 512 21.66 -7.51 6.80
N TYR A 513 20.84 -7.31 5.78
CA TYR A 513 20.43 -5.98 5.35
C TYR A 513 18.94 -5.98 5.04
N PHE A 514 18.21 -5.04 5.64
CA PHE A 514 16.74 -5.01 5.55
C PHE A 514 16.29 -3.76 4.83
N LEU A 515 15.32 -3.92 3.93
CA LEU A 515 14.58 -2.82 3.35
C LEU A 515 13.20 -2.74 3.99
N ALA A 516 12.77 -1.51 4.25
CA ALA A 516 11.42 -1.20 4.67
C ALA A 516 10.67 -0.42 3.59
N PHE A 517 9.45 -0.87 3.31
CA PHE A 517 8.48 -0.24 2.44
C PHE A 517 7.39 0.38 3.31
N PHE A 518 7.25 1.70 3.22
CA PHE A 518 6.34 2.48 4.05
C PHE A 518 5.07 2.85 3.30
N LEU A 519 4.08 3.32 4.06
CA LEU A 519 2.79 3.76 3.54
C LEU A 519 1.98 2.63 2.87
N THR A 520 2.24 1.37 3.23
CA THR A 520 1.64 0.18 2.64
C THR A 520 0.29 -0.21 3.24
N GLY A 521 -0.19 0.50 4.28
CA GLY A 521 -1.35 0.06 5.05
C GLY A 521 -2.72 0.24 4.39
N ALA A 522 -2.78 0.89 3.22
CA ALA A 522 -4.01 1.14 2.46
C ALA A 522 -4.01 0.35 1.14
N TYR A 523 -5.07 -0.42 0.89
CA TYR A 523 -5.32 -1.25 -0.29
C TYR A 523 -4.41 -2.46 -0.50
N GLN A 524 -3.14 -2.40 -0.09
CA GLN A 524 -2.14 -3.40 -0.47
C GLN A 524 -2.49 -4.82 -0.05
N GLU A 525 -2.88 -5.00 1.20
CA GLU A 525 -3.22 -6.33 1.73
C GLU A 525 -4.50 -6.89 1.10
N VAL A 526 -5.48 -6.02 0.83
CA VAL A 526 -6.78 -6.37 0.26
C VAL A 526 -6.66 -6.79 -1.21
N LEU A 527 -5.71 -6.19 -1.92
CA LEU A 527 -5.44 -6.45 -3.33
C LEU A 527 -4.31 -7.47 -3.54
N GLY A 528 -3.68 -7.94 -2.46
CA GLY A 528 -2.52 -8.82 -2.49
C GLY A 528 -2.82 -10.10 -3.27
N MET A 529 -2.06 -10.33 -4.33
CA MET A 529 -2.19 -11.51 -5.18
C MET A 529 -1.15 -12.55 -4.77
N GLN A 530 -1.60 -13.80 -4.57
CA GLN A 530 -0.75 -14.94 -4.21
C GLN A 530 0.03 -15.48 -5.44
N HIS A 531 0.71 -14.60 -6.17
CA HIS A 531 1.55 -15.00 -7.31
C HIS A 531 2.66 -15.95 -6.83
N ASN A 532 2.91 -17.01 -7.59
CA ASN A 532 3.83 -18.10 -7.20
C ASN A 532 3.53 -18.76 -5.83
N LEU A 533 2.30 -18.64 -5.33
CA LEU A 533 1.88 -19.18 -4.03
C LEU A 533 2.60 -18.51 -2.83
N PHE A 534 3.14 -17.31 -3.02
CA PHE A 534 3.59 -16.48 -1.91
C PHE A 534 2.37 -15.81 -1.27
N THR A 535 2.04 -16.25 -0.07
CA THR A 535 0.86 -15.77 0.67
C THR A 535 1.22 -14.59 1.57
N HIS A 536 0.22 -14.09 2.30
CA HIS A 536 0.38 -12.94 3.17
C HIS A 536 1.59 -13.14 4.12
N PRO A 537 2.50 -12.14 4.23
CA PRO A 537 3.67 -12.24 5.10
C PRO A 537 3.26 -12.36 6.57
N THR A 538 4.22 -12.75 7.41
CA THR A 538 4.00 -12.75 8.87
C THR A 538 3.70 -11.32 9.31
N GLU A 539 2.66 -11.13 10.12
CA GLU A 539 2.26 -9.81 10.59
C GLU A 539 2.21 -9.75 12.11
N CYS A 540 2.37 -8.55 12.65
CA CYS A 540 2.22 -8.30 14.08
C CYS A 540 1.80 -6.84 14.36
N VAL A 541 1.33 -6.61 15.58
CA VAL A 541 0.89 -5.29 16.04
C VAL A 541 1.86 -4.80 17.12
N ILE A 542 2.47 -3.65 16.87
CA ILE A 542 3.39 -2.99 17.82
C ILE A 542 2.59 -1.99 18.65
N ARG A 543 2.36 -2.32 19.93
CA ARG A 543 1.63 -1.46 20.88
C ARG A 543 2.58 -0.87 21.90
N PHE A 544 2.21 0.28 22.45
CA PHE A 544 2.95 0.94 23.52
C PHE A 544 2.12 0.91 24.80
N ASP A 545 2.75 0.63 25.94
CA ASP A 545 2.11 0.68 27.25
C ASP A 545 2.09 2.10 27.84
N GLU A 546 1.51 2.26 29.03
CA GLU A 546 1.42 3.56 29.73
C GLU A 546 2.78 4.13 30.15
N GLU A 547 3.81 3.28 30.32
CA GLU A 547 5.19 3.68 30.63
C GLU A 547 5.96 4.07 29.36
N GLY A 548 5.38 3.80 28.19
CA GLY A 548 5.93 4.09 26.87
C GLY A 548 6.77 2.96 26.27
N ASN A 549 6.83 1.79 26.90
CA ASN A 549 7.56 0.64 26.34
C ASN A 549 6.71 -0.03 25.25
N TYR A 550 7.37 -0.49 24.19
CA TYR A 550 6.69 -1.23 23.14
C TYR A 550 6.54 -2.71 23.49
N ARG A 551 5.52 -3.35 22.91
CA ARG A 551 5.30 -4.80 22.93
C ARG A 551 4.80 -5.28 21.57
N ILE A 552 5.14 -6.52 21.23
CA ILE A 552 4.71 -7.20 20.01
C ILE A 552 3.50 -8.08 20.35
N ASP A 553 2.33 -7.67 19.87
CA ASP A 553 1.05 -8.36 20.06
C ASP A 553 0.55 -8.94 18.73
N ASP A 554 -0.48 -9.80 18.82
CA ASP A 554 -1.30 -10.26 17.68
C ASP A 554 -0.47 -10.81 16.50
N LEU A 555 0.61 -11.53 16.80
CA LEU A 555 1.49 -12.12 15.79
C LEU A 555 0.76 -13.24 15.04
N ILE A 556 0.64 -13.08 13.72
CA ILE A 556 0.05 -14.05 12.81
C ILE A 556 1.15 -14.47 11.82
N GLU A 557 1.53 -15.74 11.88
CA GLU A 557 2.54 -16.30 11.00
C GLU A 557 2.00 -16.44 9.56
N ALA A 558 2.90 -16.29 8.58
CA ALA A 558 2.61 -16.64 7.19
C ALA A 558 2.21 -18.12 7.09
N GLN A 559 1.26 -18.41 6.20
CA GLN A 559 0.79 -19.77 5.96
C GLN A 559 1.95 -20.70 5.59
N ASN A 560 1.90 -21.94 6.11
CA ASN A 560 2.85 -22.97 5.72
C ASN A 560 2.49 -23.57 4.36
N LEU A 561 3.40 -24.33 3.75
CA LEU A 561 3.18 -24.92 2.42
C LEU A 561 1.89 -25.76 2.31
N MET A 562 1.50 -26.47 3.38
CA MET A 562 0.27 -27.27 3.38
C MET A 562 -0.99 -26.41 3.42
N ASP A 563 -0.99 -25.34 4.20
CA ASP A 563 -2.12 -24.38 4.27
C ASP A 563 -2.36 -23.75 2.89
N VAL A 564 -1.28 -23.36 2.19
CA VAL A 564 -1.37 -22.75 0.85
C VAL A 564 -1.95 -23.72 -0.18
N LEU A 565 -1.66 -25.02 -0.04
CA LEU A 565 -2.23 -26.04 -0.91
C LEU A 565 -3.71 -26.30 -0.57
N ASP A 566 -4.08 -26.27 0.71
CA ASP A 566 -5.48 -26.40 1.17
C ASP A 566 -6.35 -25.25 0.60
N ASP A 567 -5.83 -24.02 0.59
CA ASP A 567 -6.50 -22.85 -0.01
C ASP A 567 -6.79 -23.01 -1.51
N LEU A 568 -6.05 -23.88 -2.20
CA LEU A 568 -6.25 -24.23 -3.62
C LEU A 568 -7.11 -25.48 -3.82
N ASP A 569 -7.81 -25.95 -2.78
CA ASP A 569 -8.64 -27.15 -2.76
C ASP A 569 -7.85 -28.47 -2.98
N TYR A 570 -6.53 -28.50 -2.71
CA TYR A 570 -5.81 -29.77 -2.67
C TYR A 570 -6.14 -30.56 -1.39
N ASP A 571 -6.38 -31.87 -1.53
CA ASP A 571 -6.47 -32.75 -0.35
C ASP A 571 -5.07 -32.98 0.24
N THR A 572 -4.76 -32.17 1.24
CA THR A 572 -3.51 -32.19 2.01
C THR A 572 -3.20 -33.58 2.59
N ASN A 573 -4.21 -34.38 2.95
CA ASN A 573 -4.00 -35.75 3.44
C ASN A 573 -3.57 -36.72 2.33
N LEU A 574 -4.05 -36.52 1.11
CA LEU A 574 -3.60 -37.33 -0.03
C LEU A 574 -2.17 -36.97 -0.44
N ILE A 575 -1.82 -35.68 -0.42
CA ILE A 575 -0.45 -35.22 -0.69
C ILE A 575 0.52 -35.80 0.34
N ASP A 576 0.22 -35.67 1.64
CA ASP A 576 1.04 -36.25 2.71
C ASP A 576 1.27 -37.76 2.51
N LYS A 577 0.19 -38.52 2.30
CA LYS A 577 0.27 -39.97 2.07
C LYS A 577 1.10 -40.31 0.83
N ALA A 578 0.93 -39.56 -0.25
CA ALA A 578 1.65 -39.78 -1.50
C ALA A 578 3.15 -39.54 -1.33
N LEU A 579 3.55 -38.41 -0.72
CA LEU A 579 4.95 -38.08 -0.48
C LEU A 579 5.61 -39.10 0.44
N LYS A 580 4.93 -39.47 1.54
CA LYS A 580 5.41 -40.47 2.47
C LYS A 580 5.61 -41.82 1.78
N TYR A 581 4.61 -42.30 1.03
CA TYR A 581 4.67 -43.56 0.31
C TYR A 581 5.84 -43.59 -0.68
N GLN A 582 6.06 -42.51 -1.44
CA GLN A 582 7.17 -42.41 -2.40
C GLN A 582 8.55 -42.54 -1.73
N ILE A 583 8.73 -41.95 -0.54
CA ILE A 583 9.99 -42.10 0.22
C ILE A 583 10.12 -43.51 0.79
N GLU A 584 9.06 -44.07 1.35
CA GLU A 584 9.06 -45.42 1.94
C GLU A 584 9.34 -46.52 0.90
N GLU A 585 8.85 -46.38 -0.33
CA GLU A 585 9.03 -47.35 -1.42
C GLU A 585 10.33 -47.13 -2.24
N SER A 586 11.03 -46.00 -2.07
CA SER A 586 12.25 -45.72 -2.83
C SER A 586 13.32 -46.81 -2.61
N SER A 587 13.76 -47.46 -3.68
CA SER A 587 14.82 -48.47 -3.65
C SER A 587 16.23 -47.88 -3.58
N ALA A 588 16.36 -46.58 -3.82
CA ALA A 588 17.64 -45.86 -3.82
C ALA A 588 18.11 -45.45 -2.41
N LEU A 589 17.26 -45.59 -1.39
CA LEU A 589 17.50 -45.09 -0.04
C LEU A 589 17.56 -46.22 0.99
N SER A 590 18.52 -46.15 1.92
CA SER A 590 18.55 -47.00 3.10
C SER A 590 17.41 -46.65 4.08
N LYS A 591 17.12 -47.56 5.02
CA LYS A 591 16.10 -47.31 6.05
C LYS A 591 16.40 -46.08 6.91
N LYS A 592 17.68 -45.78 7.14
CA LYS A 592 18.11 -44.62 7.92
C LYS A 592 17.86 -43.32 7.13
N GLU A 593 18.29 -43.28 5.86
CA GLU A 593 18.09 -42.13 4.97
C GLU A 593 16.61 -41.82 4.75
N LYS A 594 15.75 -42.84 4.60
CA LYS A 594 14.30 -42.64 4.50
C LYS A 594 13.72 -41.90 5.71
N ARG A 595 14.14 -42.28 6.92
CA ARG A 595 13.66 -41.65 8.16
C ARG A 595 14.15 -40.20 8.29
N GLU A 596 15.40 -39.95 7.94
CA GLU A 596 15.97 -38.60 7.93
C GLU A 596 15.28 -37.71 6.88
N LEU A 597 15.04 -38.24 5.68
CA LEU A 597 14.38 -37.52 4.59
C LEU A 597 12.91 -37.19 4.93
N LEU A 598 12.18 -38.12 5.54
CA LEU A 598 10.82 -37.85 6.04
C LEU A 598 10.83 -36.73 7.09
N GLY A 599 11.77 -36.74 8.03
CA GLY A 599 11.91 -35.68 9.03
C GLY A 599 12.13 -34.30 8.38
N LYS A 600 13.02 -34.23 7.38
CA LYS A 600 13.25 -32.99 6.63
C LYS A 600 12.04 -32.54 5.82
N LEU A 601 11.36 -33.47 5.15
CA LEU A 601 10.16 -33.17 4.39
C LEU A 601 9.08 -32.54 5.28
N TYR A 602 8.79 -33.17 6.42
CA TYR A 602 7.77 -32.65 7.34
C TYR A 602 8.14 -31.30 7.93
N LEU A 603 9.42 -31.06 8.21
CA LEU A 603 9.90 -29.73 8.59
C LEU A 603 9.59 -28.71 7.50
N TYR A 604 9.96 -28.99 6.25
CA TYR A 604 9.74 -28.03 5.14
C TYR A 604 8.26 -27.80 4.83
N LEU A 605 7.43 -28.85 4.92
CA LEU A 605 5.98 -28.70 4.75
C LEU A 605 5.33 -27.84 5.85
N SER A 606 5.95 -27.77 7.03
CA SER A 606 5.52 -26.90 8.13
C SER A 606 6.09 -25.49 8.09
N GLU A 607 7.00 -25.19 7.16
CA GLU A 607 7.58 -23.86 6.98
C GLU A 607 6.75 -23.03 5.98
N ASN A 608 6.90 -21.70 6.04
CA ASN A 608 6.28 -20.79 5.09
C ASN A 608 6.97 -20.81 3.71
N SER A 609 6.32 -20.23 2.70
CA SER A 609 6.81 -20.25 1.32
C SER A 609 7.96 -19.28 1.01
N TYR A 610 8.27 -18.33 1.91
CA TYR A 610 9.36 -17.36 1.70
C TYR A 610 10.74 -17.99 1.88
N LEU A 611 11.76 -17.37 1.28
CA LEU A 611 13.12 -17.89 1.29
C LEU A 611 13.82 -17.59 2.63
N LYS A 612 14.95 -18.27 2.89
CA LYS A 612 15.79 -18.04 4.07
C LYS A 612 17.04 -17.26 3.68
N THR A 613 17.51 -16.38 4.56
CA THR A 613 18.80 -15.70 4.39
C THR A 613 19.97 -16.70 4.48
N ILE A 614 21.11 -16.37 3.88
CA ILE A 614 22.31 -17.22 3.93
C ILE A 614 22.74 -17.46 5.39
N GLN A 615 22.68 -16.42 6.24
CA GLN A 615 22.98 -16.58 7.67
C GLN A 615 22.01 -17.54 8.36
N ALA A 616 20.72 -17.48 8.04
CA ALA A 616 19.72 -18.37 8.65
C ALA A 616 19.91 -19.86 8.29
N ILE A 617 20.55 -20.16 7.16
CA ILE A 617 20.90 -21.54 6.76
C ILE A 617 22.07 -22.08 7.59
N SER A 618 22.98 -21.21 8.02
CA SER A 618 24.17 -21.60 8.80
C SER A 618 23.88 -21.96 10.26
N GLU A 619 22.79 -21.44 10.85
CA GLU A 619 22.39 -21.71 12.24
C GLU A 619 21.67 -23.06 12.44
N ASN A 620 21.19 -23.68 11.35
CA ASN A 620 20.46 -24.97 11.38
C ASN A 620 21.33 -26.19 10.98
N ASN A 621 22.63 -25.98 10.75
CA ASN A 621 23.64 -27.03 10.56
C ASN A 621 24.57 -27.10 11.77
#